data_AF-A0A2N1E2W3-F1
#
_entry.id   AF-A0A2N1E2W3-F1
#
_cell.length_a   1.000
_cell.length_b   1.000
_cell.length_c   1.000
_cell.angle_alpha   90.00
_cell.angle_beta   90.00
_cell.angle_gamma   90.00
#
_symmetry.space_group_name_H-M   'P 1'
#
loop_
_entity.id
_entity.type
_entity.pdbx_description
1 polymer ?
#
loop_
_entity_poly.entity_id
_entity_poly.type
_entity_poly.pdbx_seq_one_letter_code
_entity_poly.pdbx_strand_id
1 'polypeptide(L)'
;MLAAIADRIRSKSYELPLSRDYVRHWGLKEAIRELVQNALDSESPFEYAFADGQLFITSRFARLEASTLVLGSTSKSDRTDAIGSFGEGYKIALLVLTRNGYDVKVWNGNKQWVPEFRHSDQFDAEVLCINETPAHRQNQGVEFVVSGLTDDHEAEIRSMCLRMQPPMSDVIGTKYGHILPSRPGKLYVGTLFVCDTDLTYGYDILPEHLQLERDRQTVSGWDLKQVSKNAWIDTGRLDEVAEKIEAGIPDVEYVEYGSTELVREACYRLFQQKHPGAIAVQSQEELNSLVKQGMTNTVVVRGAYYSQVANSTSYKQQISHVVAIQTPKAALEEWYRDNKKYMSRLPATSFKELVKRADCWRNK
;
A
#
# COMPACT_ATOMS: atom_id res chain seq x y z
N MET A 1 -37.57 -26.64 -29.49
CA MET A 1 -38.04 -27.39 -28.30
C MET A 1 -37.22 -28.66 -28.08
N LEU A 2 -37.08 -29.56 -29.06
CA LEU A 2 -36.25 -30.78 -28.96
C LEU A 2 -34.74 -30.52 -28.70
N ALA A 3 -34.13 -29.52 -29.34
CA ALA A 3 -32.73 -29.16 -29.08
C ALA A 3 -32.49 -28.63 -27.65
N ALA A 4 -33.45 -27.90 -27.08
CA ALA A 4 -33.39 -27.40 -25.71
C ALA A 4 -33.62 -28.51 -24.66
N ILE A 5 -34.31 -29.60 -25.04
CA ILE A 5 -34.48 -30.80 -24.22
C ILE A 5 -33.23 -31.70 -24.31
N ALA A 6 -32.62 -31.82 -25.50
CA ALA A 6 -31.40 -32.59 -25.70
C ALA A 6 -30.19 -31.99 -24.95
N ASP A 7 -30.08 -30.66 -24.88
CA ASP A 7 -29.04 -29.97 -24.12
C ASP A 7 -29.19 -30.13 -22.59
N ARG A 8 -30.38 -30.54 -22.12
CA ARG A 8 -30.65 -30.88 -20.71
C ARG A 8 -30.26 -32.32 -20.32
N ILE A 9 -29.82 -33.15 -21.26
CA ILE A 9 -29.60 -34.59 -21.03
C ILE A 9 -28.15 -35.01 -21.37
N ARG A 10 -27.45 -34.32 -22.28
CA ARG A 10 -26.08 -34.68 -22.67
C ARG A 10 -25.03 -34.16 -21.71
N SER A 11 -24.19 -35.07 -21.22
CA SER A 11 -22.88 -34.72 -20.68
C SER A 11 -21.96 -34.22 -21.80
N LYS A 12 -21.15 -33.20 -21.50
CA LYS A 12 -20.10 -32.69 -22.39
C LYS A 12 -18.77 -32.72 -21.66
N SER A 13 -17.69 -32.90 -22.40
CA SER A 13 -16.34 -32.77 -21.89
C SER A 13 -15.63 -31.69 -22.69
N TYR A 14 -15.00 -30.76 -21.98
CA TYR A 14 -14.20 -29.71 -22.56
C TYR A 14 -12.73 -29.98 -22.21
N GLU A 15 -11.91 -30.31 -23.21
CA GLU A 15 -10.46 -30.39 -23.02
C GLU A 15 -9.87 -28.99 -23.05
N LEU A 16 -9.12 -28.63 -22.00
CA LEU A 16 -8.38 -27.38 -21.94
C LEU A 16 -6.90 -27.71 -22.16
N PRO A 17 -6.17 -27.03 -23.07
CA PRO A 17 -4.74 -27.25 -23.31
C PRO A 17 -3.87 -26.69 -22.17
N LEU A 18 -4.15 -27.14 -20.95
CA LEU A 18 -3.47 -26.81 -19.71
C LEU A 18 -2.95 -28.12 -19.13
N SER A 19 -1.62 -28.31 -19.14
CA SER A 19 -1.02 -29.48 -18.50
C SER A 19 -1.23 -29.41 -16.99
N ARG A 20 -1.29 -30.57 -16.33
CA ARG A 20 -1.36 -30.68 -14.85
C ARG A 20 -0.34 -29.81 -14.12
N ASP A 21 0.78 -29.61 -14.78
CA ASP A 21 1.98 -28.96 -14.30
C ASP A 21 2.06 -27.47 -14.61
N TYR A 22 1.02 -26.87 -15.15
CA TYR A 22 0.96 -25.42 -15.25
C TYR A 22 0.91 -24.78 -13.85
N VAL A 23 1.65 -23.69 -13.63
CA VAL A 23 1.79 -23.00 -12.31
C VAL A 23 2.04 -23.96 -11.12
N ARG A 24 3.01 -24.88 -11.21
CA ARG A 24 3.32 -25.87 -10.14
C ARG A 24 3.54 -25.28 -8.74
N HIS A 25 4.03 -24.05 -8.66
CA HIS A 25 4.30 -23.38 -7.38
C HIS A 25 3.02 -22.90 -6.66
N TRP A 26 1.86 -22.90 -7.33
CA TRP A 26 0.58 -22.55 -6.73
C TRP A 26 -0.02 -23.72 -5.94
N GLY A 27 -0.54 -23.40 -4.76
CA GLY A 27 -1.29 -24.30 -3.88
C GLY A 27 -2.74 -23.84 -3.67
N LEU A 28 -3.33 -24.31 -2.56
CA LEU A 28 -4.71 -23.99 -2.17
C LEU A 28 -4.92 -22.46 -2.10
N LYS A 29 -4.00 -21.75 -1.45
CA LYS A 29 -4.07 -20.31 -1.22
C LYS A 29 -4.23 -19.51 -2.50
N GLU A 30 -3.36 -19.72 -3.49
CA GLU A 30 -3.42 -18.97 -4.75
C GLU A 30 -4.71 -19.27 -5.52
N ALA A 31 -5.14 -20.54 -5.51
CA ALA A 31 -6.34 -20.96 -6.22
C ALA A 31 -7.62 -20.36 -5.60
N ILE A 32 -7.78 -20.43 -4.27
CA ILE A 32 -8.94 -19.86 -3.59
C ILE A 32 -8.97 -18.34 -3.75
N ARG A 33 -7.81 -17.68 -3.64
CA ARG A 33 -7.70 -16.24 -3.84
C ARG A 33 -8.18 -15.81 -5.23
N GLU A 34 -7.87 -16.55 -6.28
CA GLU A 34 -8.40 -16.29 -7.63
C GLU A 34 -9.94 -16.44 -7.70
N LEU A 35 -10.51 -17.44 -7.01
CA LEU A 35 -11.97 -17.60 -6.96
C LEU A 35 -12.65 -16.47 -6.18
N VAL A 36 -12.09 -16.09 -5.02
CA VAL A 36 -12.57 -14.96 -4.20
C VAL A 36 -12.50 -13.67 -5.00
N GLN A 37 -11.39 -13.42 -5.69
CA GLN A 37 -11.22 -12.24 -6.50
C GLN A 37 -12.22 -12.18 -7.66
N ASN A 38 -12.47 -13.31 -8.34
CA ASN A 38 -13.50 -13.36 -9.39
C ASN A 38 -14.90 -13.02 -8.85
N ALA A 39 -15.21 -13.42 -7.61
CA ALA A 39 -16.45 -13.07 -6.94
C ALA A 39 -16.49 -11.59 -6.51
N LEU A 40 -15.37 -11.02 -6.05
CA LEU A 40 -15.27 -9.59 -5.68
C LEU A 40 -15.36 -8.66 -6.90
N ASP A 41 -14.76 -9.05 -8.03
CA ASP A 41 -14.80 -8.27 -9.29
C ASP A 41 -16.17 -8.38 -10.00
N SER A 42 -17.07 -9.24 -9.52
CA SER A 42 -18.42 -9.42 -10.07
C SER A 42 -19.36 -8.30 -9.60
N GLU A 43 -20.36 -7.96 -10.42
CA GLU A 43 -21.51 -7.13 -10.00
C GLU A 43 -22.40 -7.83 -8.96
N SER A 44 -22.16 -9.13 -8.72
CA SER A 44 -22.90 -9.91 -7.73
C SER A 44 -22.46 -9.57 -6.31
N PRO A 45 -23.35 -9.60 -5.30
CA PRO A 45 -22.93 -9.59 -3.91
C PRO A 45 -21.89 -10.69 -3.64
N PHE A 46 -20.82 -10.34 -2.92
CA PHE A 46 -19.83 -11.32 -2.46
C PHE A 46 -20.45 -12.20 -1.38
N GLU A 47 -20.78 -13.44 -1.76
CA GLU A 47 -21.36 -14.45 -0.88
C GLU A 47 -20.42 -15.63 -0.76
N TYR A 48 -20.17 -16.07 0.47
CA TYR A 48 -19.39 -17.26 0.75
C TYR A 48 -19.93 -17.96 2.00
N ALA A 49 -19.65 -19.25 2.12
CA ALA A 49 -19.95 -20.03 3.32
C ALA A 49 -18.88 -21.10 3.55
N PHE A 50 -18.67 -21.44 4.81
CA PHE A 50 -17.94 -22.64 5.21
C PHE A 50 -18.91 -23.58 5.92
N ALA A 51 -18.97 -24.83 5.48
CA ALA A 51 -19.78 -25.87 6.10
C ALA A 51 -19.19 -27.25 5.76
N ASP A 52 -19.15 -28.16 6.75
CA ASP A 52 -18.77 -29.56 6.56
C ASP A 52 -17.44 -29.81 5.81
N GLY A 53 -16.42 -28.98 6.07
CA GLY A 53 -15.12 -29.06 5.39
C GLY A 53 -15.17 -28.61 3.92
N GLN A 54 -16.14 -27.76 3.58
CA GLN A 54 -16.32 -27.19 2.25
C GLN A 54 -16.37 -25.67 2.29
N LEU A 55 -15.81 -25.04 1.25
CA LEU A 55 -15.97 -23.62 0.95
C LEU A 55 -16.91 -23.46 -0.24
N PHE A 56 -17.89 -22.60 -0.07
CA PHE A 56 -18.82 -22.15 -1.10
C PHE A 56 -18.50 -20.70 -1.45
N ILE A 57 -18.32 -20.38 -2.73
CA ILE A 57 -18.19 -19.00 -3.23
C ILE A 57 -19.25 -18.80 -4.30
N THR A 58 -20.19 -17.90 -4.04
CA THR A 58 -21.43 -17.76 -4.83
C THR A 58 -21.53 -16.38 -5.47
N SER A 59 -21.74 -16.37 -6.79
CA SER A 59 -22.06 -15.18 -7.57
C SER A 59 -23.47 -15.35 -8.15
N ARG A 60 -24.46 -14.71 -7.51
CA ARG A 60 -25.86 -14.78 -7.92
C ARG A 60 -26.07 -14.12 -9.28
N PHE A 61 -26.94 -14.70 -10.09
CA PHE A 61 -27.31 -14.26 -11.44
C PHE A 61 -26.15 -14.24 -12.45
N ALA A 62 -24.94 -14.65 -12.06
CA ALA A 62 -23.83 -14.88 -12.96
C ALA A 62 -24.01 -16.19 -13.75
N ARG A 63 -23.31 -16.28 -14.88
CA ARG A 63 -23.24 -17.51 -15.68
C ARG A 63 -21.88 -17.62 -16.35
N LEU A 64 -21.27 -18.81 -16.30
CA LEU A 64 -20.08 -19.13 -17.07
C LEU A 64 -20.50 -19.76 -18.40
N GLU A 65 -20.32 -19.06 -19.51
CA GLU A 65 -20.50 -19.70 -20.82
C GLU A 65 -19.32 -20.61 -21.13
N ALA A 66 -19.54 -21.68 -21.91
CA ALA A 66 -18.48 -22.60 -22.30
C ALA A 66 -17.33 -21.89 -23.06
N SER A 67 -17.63 -20.77 -23.75
CA SER A 67 -16.63 -19.92 -24.39
C SER A 67 -15.61 -19.33 -23.41
N THR A 68 -15.97 -19.16 -22.13
CA THR A 68 -15.05 -18.68 -21.09
C THR A 68 -13.95 -19.70 -20.77
N LEU A 69 -14.11 -20.97 -21.17
CA LEU A 69 -13.08 -22.01 -21.07
C LEU A 69 -11.92 -21.75 -22.03
N VAL A 70 -12.15 -21.03 -23.13
CA VAL A 70 -11.11 -20.64 -24.09
C VAL A 70 -10.17 -19.61 -23.44
N LEU A 71 -8.86 -19.83 -23.54
CA LEU A 71 -7.85 -18.88 -23.05
C LEU A 71 -7.87 -17.59 -23.91
N GLY A 72 -7.54 -16.45 -23.30
CA GLY A 72 -7.57 -15.13 -23.95
C GLY A 72 -8.97 -14.56 -24.20
N SER A 73 -10.04 -15.30 -23.90
CA SER A 73 -11.42 -14.78 -23.98
C SER A 73 -11.80 -14.09 -22.68
N THR A 74 -11.51 -12.79 -22.56
CA THR A 74 -11.90 -11.95 -21.40
C THR A 74 -12.89 -10.86 -21.82
N SER A 75 -13.91 -10.64 -21.01
CA SER A 75 -14.83 -9.50 -21.13
C SER A 75 -14.43 -8.32 -20.25
N LYS A 76 -13.27 -8.40 -19.57
CA LYS A 76 -12.82 -7.45 -18.53
C LYS A 76 -11.66 -6.53 -18.97
N SER A 77 -11.35 -6.44 -20.27
CA SER A 77 -10.17 -5.71 -20.77
C SER A 77 -10.14 -4.21 -20.44
N ASP A 78 -11.31 -3.60 -20.19
CA ASP A 78 -11.46 -2.14 -20.11
C ASP A 78 -11.75 -1.63 -18.68
N ARG A 79 -11.73 -2.51 -17.67
CA ARG A 79 -12.01 -2.16 -16.27
C ARG A 79 -10.75 -1.88 -15.48
N THR A 80 -10.54 -0.63 -15.07
CA THR A 80 -9.39 -0.20 -14.25
C THR A 80 -9.57 -0.49 -12.75
N ASP A 81 -10.80 -0.76 -12.33
CA ASP A 81 -11.21 -1.06 -10.95
C ASP A 81 -11.20 -2.56 -10.63
N ALA A 82 -11.06 -3.42 -11.66
CA ALA A 82 -10.98 -4.87 -11.49
C ALA A 82 -9.52 -5.30 -11.28
N ILE A 83 -9.27 -6.12 -10.26
CA ILE A 83 -7.93 -6.68 -10.01
C ILE A 83 -7.63 -7.80 -11.03
N GLY A 84 -8.67 -8.47 -11.55
CA GLY A 84 -8.56 -9.63 -12.45
C GLY A 84 -8.63 -9.25 -13.93
N SER A 85 -7.51 -9.41 -14.66
CA SER A 85 -7.38 -8.89 -16.03
C SER A 85 -7.74 -9.89 -17.16
N PHE A 86 -7.55 -11.19 -16.96
CA PHE A 86 -7.47 -12.14 -18.09
C PHE A 86 -8.65 -13.10 -18.27
N GLY A 87 -9.65 -13.11 -17.37
CA GLY A 87 -10.75 -14.11 -17.43
C GLY A 87 -10.26 -15.56 -17.33
N GLU A 88 -9.01 -15.76 -16.91
CA GLU A 88 -8.31 -17.05 -16.86
C GLU A 88 -8.17 -17.61 -15.45
N GLY A 89 -8.28 -16.75 -14.43
CA GLY A 89 -7.98 -17.09 -13.03
C GLY A 89 -8.74 -18.30 -12.51
N TYR A 90 -10.05 -18.40 -12.79
CA TYR A 90 -10.83 -19.53 -12.29
C TYR A 90 -10.40 -20.86 -12.92
N LYS A 91 -9.96 -20.87 -14.19
CA LYS A 91 -9.49 -22.09 -14.87
C LYS A 91 -8.19 -22.59 -14.23
N ILE A 92 -7.29 -21.67 -13.93
CA ILE A 92 -6.05 -21.95 -13.21
C ILE A 92 -6.37 -22.42 -11.77
N ALA A 93 -7.35 -21.81 -11.10
CA ALA A 93 -7.78 -22.26 -9.79
C ALA A 93 -8.32 -23.71 -9.83
N LEU A 94 -9.18 -24.06 -10.80
CA LEU A 94 -9.67 -25.42 -10.98
C LEU A 94 -8.52 -26.40 -11.23
N LEU A 95 -7.54 -26.03 -12.07
CA LEU A 95 -6.33 -26.83 -12.32
C LEU A 95 -5.58 -27.14 -11.02
N VAL A 96 -5.28 -26.10 -10.24
CA VAL A 96 -4.48 -26.20 -9.02
C VAL A 96 -5.22 -26.99 -7.95
N LEU A 97 -6.50 -26.74 -7.73
CA LEU A 97 -7.29 -27.47 -6.74
C LEU A 97 -7.40 -28.96 -7.09
N THR A 98 -7.68 -29.28 -8.36
CA THR A 98 -7.74 -30.67 -8.86
C THR A 98 -6.40 -31.37 -8.69
N ARG A 99 -5.29 -30.69 -9.02
CA ARG A 99 -3.93 -31.24 -8.86
C ARG A 99 -3.61 -31.58 -7.42
N ASN A 100 -4.01 -30.72 -6.49
CA ASN A 100 -3.77 -30.88 -5.06
C ASN A 100 -4.78 -31.84 -4.40
N GLY A 101 -5.68 -32.47 -5.17
CA GLY A 101 -6.58 -33.52 -4.69
C GLY A 101 -7.85 -33.01 -3.99
N TYR A 102 -8.19 -31.73 -4.12
CA TYR A 102 -9.45 -31.21 -3.61
C TYR A 102 -10.62 -31.60 -4.52
N ASP A 103 -11.75 -31.98 -3.94
CA ASP A 103 -12.99 -32.21 -4.71
C ASP A 103 -13.65 -30.85 -5.01
N VAL A 104 -13.60 -30.45 -6.27
CA VAL A 104 -14.14 -29.18 -6.75
C VAL A 104 -15.34 -29.40 -7.65
N LYS A 105 -16.41 -28.65 -7.39
CA LYS A 105 -17.61 -28.62 -8.23
C LYS A 105 -17.96 -27.17 -8.52
N VAL A 106 -18.39 -26.89 -9.75
CA VAL A 106 -18.94 -25.59 -10.11
C VAL A 106 -20.39 -25.77 -10.52
N TRP A 107 -21.30 -25.21 -9.73
CA TRP A 107 -22.71 -25.14 -10.07
C TRP A 107 -22.93 -23.90 -10.92
N ASN A 108 -23.27 -24.07 -12.19
CA ASN A 108 -23.41 -23.00 -13.16
C ASN A 108 -24.84 -23.02 -13.72
N GLY A 109 -25.77 -22.42 -12.99
CA GLY A 109 -27.19 -22.50 -13.31
C GLY A 109 -27.75 -23.93 -13.17
N ASN A 110 -28.24 -24.48 -14.28
CA ASN A 110 -28.76 -25.85 -14.37
C ASN A 110 -27.70 -26.88 -14.81
N LYS A 111 -26.41 -26.52 -14.71
CA LYS A 111 -25.28 -27.35 -15.11
C LYS A 111 -24.31 -27.50 -13.95
N GLN A 112 -23.67 -28.65 -13.89
CA GLN A 112 -22.58 -28.95 -12.97
C GLN A 112 -21.32 -29.17 -13.79
N TRP A 113 -20.25 -28.46 -13.44
CA TRP A 113 -18.93 -28.66 -14.00
C TRP A 113 -18.02 -29.32 -12.96
N VAL A 114 -17.33 -30.38 -13.37
CA VAL A 114 -16.35 -31.09 -12.54
C VAL A 114 -15.02 -31.12 -13.30
N PRO A 115 -13.94 -30.52 -12.77
CA PRO A 115 -12.61 -30.64 -13.34
C PRO A 115 -11.99 -32.00 -13.04
N GLU A 116 -11.28 -32.56 -14.01
CA GLU A 116 -10.43 -33.73 -13.81
C GLU A 116 -9.25 -33.73 -14.79
N PHE A 117 -8.22 -34.52 -14.51
CA PHE A 117 -7.14 -34.75 -15.45
C PHE A 117 -7.43 -35.96 -16.33
N ARG A 118 -7.20 -35.82 -17.63
CA ARG A 118 -7.21 -36.94 -18.58
C ARG A 118 -6.03 -36.84 -19.53
N HIS A 119 -5.58 -37.99 -20.01
CA HIS A 119 -4.71 -38.02 -21.18
C HIS A 119 -5.49 -37.55 -22.42
N SER A 120 -4.94 -36.59 -23.15
CA SER A 120 -5.46 -36.12 -24.43
C SER A 120 -4.62 -36.72 -25.56
N ASP A 121 -5.24 -37.54 -26.41
CA ASP A 121 -4.59 -38.13 -27.58
C ASP A 121 -4.14 -37.05 -28.59
N GLN A 122 -4.82 -35.90 -28.61
CA GLN A 122 -4.49 -34.78 -29.51
C GLN A 122 -3.16 -34.12 -29.13
N PHE A 123 -2.89 -34.00 -27.84
CA PHE A 123 -1.70 -33.32 -27.32
C PHE A 123 -0.62 -34.28 -26.82
N ASP A 124 -0.94 -35.58 -26.74
CA ASP A 124 -0.10 -36.63 -26.13
C ASP A 124 0.37 -36.23 -24.71
N ALA A 125 -0.57 -35.69 -23.92
CA ALA A 125 -0.28 -35.13 -22.59
C ALA A 125 -1.49 -35.25 -21.65
N GLU A 126 -1.22 -35.29 -20.34
CA GLU A 126 -2.26 -35.15 -19.33
C GLU A 126 -2.69 -33.67 -19.21
N VAL A 127 -3.97 -33.41 -19.49
CA VAL A 127 -4.55 -32.07 -19.54
C VAL A 127 -5.77 -31.95 -18.64
N LEU A 128 -6.09 -30.71 -18.24
CA LEU A 128 -7.32 -30.42 -17.52
C LEU A 128 -8.54 -30.57 -18.43
N CYS A 129 -9.53 -31.33 -17.99
CA CYS A 129 -10.82 -31.51 -18.64
C CYS A 129 -11.94 -31.03 -17.72
N ILE A 130 -12.91 -30.29 -18.26
CA ILE A 130 -14.13 -29.90 -17.55
C ILE A 130 -15.29 -30.76 -18.02
N ASN A 131 -15.85 -31.56 -17.11
CA ASN A 131 -17.04 -32.36 -17.36
C ASN A 131 -18.30 -31.60 -16.99
N GLU A 132 -19.10 -31.27 -17.99
CA GLU A 132 -20.41 -30.68 -17.82
C GLU A 132 -21.48 -31.77 -17.77
N THR A 133 -22.31 -31.75 -16.73
CA THR A 133 -23.50 -32.60 -16.58
C THR A 133 -24.71 -31.74 -16.19
N PRO A 134 -25.96 -32.18 -16.45
CA PRO A 134 -27.14 -31.49 -15.94
C PRO A 134 -27.14 -31.45 -14.41
N ALA A 135 -27.34 -30.29 -13.81
CA ALA A 135 -27.47 -30.17 -12.36
C ALA A 135 -28.86 -30.64 -11.91
N HIS A 136 -28.90 -31.42 -10.84
CA HIS A 136 -30.15 -31.85 -10.19
C HIS A 136 -30.75 -30.77 -9.28
N ARG A 137 -30.01 -29.70 -9.02
CA ARG A 137 -30.41 -28.54 -8.21
C ARG A 137 -30.62 -27.33 -9.12
N GLN A 138 -31.65 -26.53 -8.85
CA GLN A 138 -31.75 -25.19 -9.44
C GLN A 138 -30.75 -24.26 -8.72
N ASN A 139 -29.71 -23.82 -9.43
CA ASN A 139 -28.88 -22.70 -9.01
C ASN A 139 -29.24 -21.48 -9.87
N GLN A 140 -29.37 -20.29 -9.26
CA GLN A 140 -29.61 -19.03 -9.97
C GLN A 140 -28.32 -18.23 -10.15
N GLY A 141 -27.17 -18.90 -10.30
CA GLY A 141 -25.88 -18.24 -10.43
C GLY A 141 -24.73 -19.22 -10.68
N VAL A 142 -23.53 -18.77 -10.34
CA VAL A 142 -22.31 -19.59 -10.31
C VAL A 142 -21.92 -19.81 -8.85
N GLU A 143 -21.72 -21.05 -8.45
CA GLU A 143 -21.24 -21.40 -7.11
C GLU A 143 -20.06 -22.37 -7.24
N PHE A 144 -18.89 -21.93 -6.80
CA PHE A 144 -17.71 -22.80 -6.66
C PHE A 144 -17.77 -23.48 -5.30
N VAL A 145 -17.65 -24.80 -5.29
CA VAL A 145 -17.61 -25.63 -4.09
C VAL A 145 -16.27 -26.34 -4.05
N VAL A 146 -15.50 -26.10 -3.00
CA VAL A 146 -14.20 -26.74 -2.76
C VAL A 146 -14.30 -27.56 -1.49
N SER A 147 -14.12 -28.87 -1.58
CA SER A 147 -14.28 -29.81 -0.47
C SER A 147 -12.95 -30.41 -0.04
N GLY A 148 -12.89 -30.92 1.20
CA GLY A 148 -11.66 -31.48 1.78
C GLY A 148 -10.82 -30.43 2.50
N LEU A 149 -11.46 -29.36 2.98
CA LEU A 149 -10.82 -28.32 3.77
C LEU A 149 -10.75 -28.75 5.25
N THR A 150 -9.63 -28.45 5.88
CA THR A 150 -9.45 -28.55 7.33
C THR A 150 -9.76 -27.20 7.98
N ASP A 151 -9.89 -27.18 9.30
CA ASP A 151 -10.07 -25.92 10.05
C ASP A 151 -8.88 -24.96 9.83
N ASP A 152 -7.66 -25.48 9.67
CA ASP A 152 -6.47 -24.69 9.36
C ASP A 152 -6.57 -24.05 7.97
N HIS A 153 -7.06 -24.79 6.97
CA HIS A 153 -7.32 -24.24 5.64
C HIS A 153 -8.39 -23.14 5.70
N GLU A 154 -9.47 -23.34 6.45
CA GLU A 154 -10.49 -22.30 6.64
C GLU A 154 -9.91 -21.03 7.27
N ALA A 155 -9.14 -21.17 8.34
CA ALA A 155 -8.49 -20.04 9.00
C ALA A 155 -7.54 -19.29 8.05
N GLU A 156 -6.75 -20.03 7.27
CA GLU A 156 -5.87 -19.45 6.25
C GLU A 156 -6.69 -18.68 5.23
N ILE A 157 -7.74 -19.28 4.65
CA ILE A 157 -8.58 -18.65 3.61
C ILE A 157 -9.24 -17.38 4.14
N ARG A 158 -9.79 -17.40 5.35
CA ARG A 158 -10.39 -16.22 5.98
C ARG A 158 -9.38 -15.09 6.13
N SER A 159 -8.13 -15.41 6.46
CA SER A 159 -7.07 -14.40 6.61
C SER A 159 -6.72 -13.68 5.30
N MET A 160 -7.03 -14.28 4.14
CA MET A 160 -6.67 -13.73 2.82
C MET A 160 -7.57 -12.59 2.35
N CYS A 161 -8.76 -12.41 2.94
CA CYS A 161 -9.71 -11.38 2.50
C CYS A 161 -10.35 -10.67 3.69
N LEU A 162 -10.31 -9.34 3.73
CA LEU A 162 -10.92 -8.54 4.81
C LEU A 162 -12.43 -8.77 4.93
N ARG A 163 -13.12 -9.01 3.81
CA ARG A 163 -14.57 -9.30 3.81
C ARG A 163 -14.92 -10.67 4.38
N MET A 164 -13.92 -11.52 4.60
CA MET A 164 -14.07 -12.83 5.24
C MET A 164 -13.72 -12.81 6.74
N GLN A 165 -13.42 -11.63 7.27
CA GLN A 165 -12.98 -11.40 8.65
C GLN A 165 -13.99 -10.53 9.41
N PRO A 166 -13.92 -10.52 10.76
CA PRO A 166 -14.72 -9.61 11.56
C PRO A 166 -14.49 -8.14 11.15
N PRO A 167 -15.53 -7.30 11.16
CA PRO A 167 -15.40 -5.88 10.81
C PRO A 167 -14.47 -5.16 11.81
N MET A 168 -13.68 -4.23 11.29
CA MET A 168 -12.79 -3.37 12.06
C MET A 168 -13.49 -2.04 12.37
N SER A 169 -13.31 -1.53 13.60
CA SER A 169 -13.94 -0.28 14.03
C SER A 169 -13.04 0.96 13.86
N ASP A 170 -11.74 0.76 13.63
CA ASP A 170 -10.70 1.78 13.62
C ASP A 170 -10.23 2.17 12.21
N VAL A 171 -10.99 1.79 11.19
CA VAL A 171 -10.67 2.01 9.78
C VAL A 171 -10.71 3.50 9.44
N ILE A 172 -9.67 4.01 8.79
CA ILE A 172 -9.60 5.40 8.32
C ILE A 172 -9.71 5.41 6.79
N GLY A 173 -10.84 5.90 6.28
CA GLY A 173 -11.07 6.03 4.84
C GLY A 173 -10.32 7.21 4.21
N THR A 174 -9.83 7.01 3.00
CA THR A 174 -9.11 7.98 2.17
C THR A 174 -9.52 7.77 0.71
N LYS A 175 -9.19 8.70 -0.18
CA LYS A 175 -9.37 8.48 -1.63
C LYS A 175 -8.51 7.34 -2.18
N TYR A 176 -7.49 6.90 -1.45
CA TYR A 176 -6.60 5.81 -1.87
C TYR A 176 -7.05 4.42 -1.38
N GLY A 177 -8.14 4.36 -0.60
CA GLY A 177 -8.56 3.19 0.13
C GLY A 177 -8.55 3.44 1.64
N HIS A 178 -8.11 2.48 2.43
CA HIS A 178 -8.21 2.52 3.88
C HIS A 178 -6.87 2.33 4.58
N ILE A 179 -6.66 3.10 5.64
CA ILE A 179 -5.60 2.85 6.64
C ILE A 179 -6.20 2.00 7.75
N LEU A 180 -5.47 0.96 8.16
CA LEU A 180 -5.89 -0.09 9.09
C LEU A 180 -4.97 -0.12 10.32
N PRO A 181 -5.24 0.69 11.37
CA PRO A 181 -4.38 0.75 12.55
C PRO A 181 -4.26 -0.58 13.31
N SER A 182 -5.32 -1.37 13.36
CA SER A 182 -5.34 -2.71 13.96
C SER A 182 -4.62 -3.79 13.14
N ARG A 183 -4.05 -3.47 11.97
CA ARG A 183 -3.39 -4.42 11.06
C ARG A 183 -1.97 -3.98 10.68
N PRO A 184 -1.10 -3.66 11.65
CA PRO A 184 0.23 -3.12 11.39
C PRO A 184 1.03 -4.00 10.41
N GLY A 185 1.65 -3.37 9.41
CA GLY A 185 2.47 -4.04 8.40
C GLY A 185 1.70 -4.93 7.42
N LYS A 186 0.35 -4.96 7.42
CA LYS A 186 -0.42 -5.78 6.47
C LYS A 186 -0.85 -4.97 5.26
N LEU A 187 -0.51 -5.42 4.05
CA LEU A 187 -1.01 -4.83 2.81
C LEU A 187 -2.14 -5.68 2.21
N TYR A 188 -3.24 -5.01 1.94
CA TYR A 188 -4.36 -5.49 1.14
C TYR A 188 -4.55 -4.57 -0.07
N VAL A 189 -5.04 -5.13 -1.16
CA VAL A 189 -5.49 -4.37 -2.34
C VAL A 189 -6.87 -4.87 -2.73
N GLY A 190 -7.86 -3.97 -2.75
CA GLY A 190 -9.26 -4.30 -2.95
C GLY A 190 -9.72 -5.46 -2.05
N THR A 191 -9.41 -5.37 -0.76
CA THR A 191 -9.72 -6.32 0.32
C THR A 191 -8.92 -7.62 0.36
N LEU A 192 -8.09 -7.92 -0.65
CA LEU A 192 -7.28 -9.14 -0.71
C LEU A 192 -5.89 -8.92 -0.15
N PHE A 193 -5.43 -9.82 0.73
CA PHE A 193 -4.10 -9.77 1.30
C PHE A 193 -3.03 -10.01 0.23
N VAL A 194 -2.02 -9.15 0.22
CA VAL A 194 -0.88 -9.22 -0.71
C VAL A 194 0.36 -9.72 0.03
N CYS A 195 0.87 -8.91 0.96
CA CYS A 195 2.09 -9.21 1.69
C CYS A 195 2.20 -8.46 3.02
N ASP A 196 3.21 -8.85 3.80
CA ASP A 196 3.69 -8.09 4.93
C ASP A 196 4.64 -6.97 4.47
N THR A 197 4.66 -5.85 5.20
CA THR A 197 5.41 -4.64 4.89
C THR A 197 6.15 -4.12 6.13
N ASP A 198 7.08 -3.19 5.92
CA ASP A 198 7.78 -2.47 6.97
C ASP A 198 7.00 -1.27 7.51
N LEU A 199 5.78 -1.04 7.02
CA LEU A 199 4.95 0.10 7.42
C LEU A 199 4.39 -0.08 8.84
N THR A 200 4.21 1.05 9.53
CA THR A 200 3.68 1.06 10.90
C THR A 200 2.21 0.65 10.92
N TYR A 201 1.45 1.05 9.89
CA TYR A 201 0.02 0.78 9.76
C TYR A 201 -0.25 -0.29 8.70
N GLY A 202 -1.44 -0.89 8.76
CA GLY A 202 -1.97 -1.68 7.67
C GLY A 202 -2.67 -0.83 6.64
N TYR A 203 -2.82 -1.35 5.43
CA TYR A 203 -3.45 -0.64 4.32
C TYR A 203 -4.32 -1.58 3.50
N ASP A 204 -5.51 -1.11 3.11
CA ASP A 204 -6.31 -1.68 2.04
C ASP A 204 -6.42 -0.66 0.91
N ILE A 205 -5.57 -0.80 -0.09
CA ILE A 205 -5.43 0.18 -1.18
C ILE A 205 -6.40 -0.15 -2.31
N LEU A 206 -6.99 0.87 -2.92
CA LEU A 206 -7.84 0.66 -4.11
C LEU A 206 -6.98 0.19 -5.30
N PRO A 207 -7.46 -0.76 -6.11
CA PRO A 207 -6.70 -1.32 -7.24
C PRO A 207 -6.16 -0.28 -8.22
N GLU A 208 -6.90 0.81 -8.48
CA GLU A 208 -6.46 1.89 -9.38
C GLU A 208 -5.25 2.70 -8.87
N HIS A 209 -4.88 2.54 -7.60
CA HIS A 209 -3.79 3.30 -6.96
C HIS A 209 -2.53 2.47 -6.71
N LEU A 210 -2.58 1.15 -6.87
CA LEU A 210 -1.43 0.28 -6.64
C LEU A 210 -1.44 -0.92 -7.58
N GLN A 211 -0.57 -0.86 -8.58
CA GLN A 211 -0.43 -1.93 -9.55
C GLN A 211 0.31 -3.12 -8.93
N LEU A 212 -0.27 -4.31 -9.09
CA LEU A 212 0.32 -5.57 -8.65
C LEU A 212 0.84 -6.36 -9.85
N GLU A 213 1.85 -7.20 -9.63
CA GLU A 213 2.26 -8.22 -10.59
C GLU A 213 1.21 -9.34 -10.71
N ARG A 214 1.37 -10.23 -11.71
CA ARG A 214 0.42 -11.32 -12.00
C ARG A 214 0.05 -12.15 -10.76
N ASP A 215 1.04 -12.54 -9.97
CA ASP A 215 0.83 -13.39 -8.79
C ASP A 215 0.37 -12.60 -7.57
N ARG A 216 0.52 -11.27 -7.58
CA ARG A 216 0.04 -10.34 -6.54
C ARG A 216 0.47 -10.76 -5.14
N GLN A 217 1.75 -11.13 -5.01
CA GLN A 217 2.38 -11.55 -3.76
C GLN A 217 3.38 -10.50 -3.24
N THR A 218 3.71 -9.50 -4.05
CA THR A 218 4.68 -8.46 -3.77
C THR A 218 4.18 -7.12 -4.30
N VAL A 219 4.91 -6.06 -3.97
CA VAL A 219 4.65 -4.72 -4.49
C VAL A 219 5.95 -3.93 -4.54
N SER A 220 6.01 -2.94 -5.41
CA SER A 220 7.05 -1.92 -5.40
C SER A 220 7.00 -1.14 -4.07
N GLY A 221 8.07 -1.23 -3.28
CA GLY A 221 8.17 -0.53 -2.00
C GLY A 221 8.11 1.00 -2.16
N TRP A 222 8.61 1.52 -3.29
CA TRP A 222 8.51 2.95 -3.60
C TRP A 222 7.06 3.36 -3.86
N ASP A 223 6.32 2.61 -4.70
CA ASP A 223 4.91 2.92 -5.00
C ASP A 223 4.05 2.83 -3.73
N LEU A 224 4.26 1.79 -2.92
CA LEU A 224 3.58 1.63 -1.63
C LEU A 224 3.84 2.81 -0.68
N LYS A 225 5.10 3.26 -0.55
CA LYS A 225 5.46 4.42 0.29
C LYS A 225 4.87 5.73 -0.24
N GLN A 226 4.79 5.90 -1.57
CA GLN A 226 4.11 7.05 -2.16
C GLN A 226 2.62 7.06 -1.84
N VAL A 227 1.94 5.92 -2.01
CA VAL A 227 0.49 5.80 -1.78
C VAL A 227 0.15 5.95 -0.29
N SER A 228 0.88 5.29 0.61
CA SER A 228 0.67 5.40 2.06
C SER A 228 0.84 6.83 2.59
N LYS A 229 1.90 7.54 2.14
CA LYS A 229 2.09 8.97 2.44
C LYS A 229 0.91 9.79 1.95
N ASN A 230 0.51 9.60 0.68
CA ASN A 230 -0.61 10.35 0.11
C ASN A 230 -1.93 10.05 0.83
N ALA A 231 -2.16 8.81 1.27
CA ALA A 231 -3.31 8.43 2.09
C ALA A 231 -3.31 9.18 3.43
N TRP A 232 -2.18 9.24 4.12
CA TRP A 232 -2.06 10.02 5.37
C TRP A 232 -2.35 11.51 5.17
N ILE A 233 -1.82 12.13 4.11
CA ILE A 233 -2.09 13.53 3.79
C ILE A 233 -3.59 13.74 3.47
N ASP A 234 -4.21 12.80 2.76
CA ASP A 234 -5.62 12.85 2.37
C ASP A 234 -6.58 12.80 3.56
N THR A 235 -6.17 12.21 4.69
CA THR A 235 -7.00 12.19 5.92
C THR A 235 -7.36 13.58 6.44
N GLY A 236 -6.60 14.62 6.05
CA GLY A 236 -6.75 15.98 6.59
C GLY A 236 -6.35 16.12 8.06
N ARG A 237 -5.85 15.06 8.70
CA ARG A 237 -5.37 15.06 10.10
C ARG A 237 -3.96 15.63 10.17
N LEU A 238 -3.82 16.89 9.78
CA LEU A 238 -2.52 17.52 9.52
C LEU A 238 -1.58 17.52 10.73
N ASP A 239 -2.11 17.70 11.94
CA ASP A 239 -1.31 17.66 13.17
C ASP A 239 -0.77 16.24 13.42
N GLU A 240 -1.59 15.20 13.23
CA GLU A 240 -1.17 13.80 13.32
C GLU A 240 -0.11 13.46 12.25
N VAL A 241 -0.28 13.97 11.03
CA VAL A 241 0.69 13.80 9.94
C VAL A 241 2.02 14.47 10.30
N ALA A 242 1.99 15.67 10.88
CA ALA A 242 3.21 16.36 11.33
C ALA A 242 3.96 15.58 12.41
N GLU A 243 3.25 15.00 13.39
CA GLU A 243 3.83 14.14 14.42
C GLU A 243 4.49 12.89 13.82
N LYS A 244 3.84 12.27 12.82
CA LYS A 244 4.38 11.11 12.10
C LYS A 244 5.64 11.45 11.30
N ILE A 245 5.68 12.62 10.66
CA ILE A 245 6.85 13.11 9.91
C ILE A 245 8.02 13.36 10.87
N GLU A 246 7.76 14.01 12.01
CA GLU A 246 8.77 14.25 13.04
C GLU A 246 9.31 12.92 13.61
N ALA A 247 8.41 11.97 13.89
CA ALA A 247 8.76 10.62 14.34
C ALA A 247 9.49 9.81 13.28
N GLY A 248 9.46 10.23 12.01
CA GLY A 248 10.13 9.58 10.88
C GLY A 248 9.64 8.17 10.63
N ILE A 249 8.32 7.96 10.73
CA ILE A 249 7.73 6.64 10.44
C ILE A 249 7.76 6.36 8.93
N PRO A 250 7.90 5.10 8.49
CA PRO A 250 8.02 4.75 7.07
C PRO A 250 6.78 5.11 6.24
N ASP A 251 5.61 5.19 6.87
CA ASP A 251 4.30 5.47 6.25
C ASP A 251 4.18 6.88 5.66
N VAL A 252 5.02 7.81 6.09
CA VAL A 252 5.09 9.20 5.58
C VAL A 252 6.46 9.52 5.01
N GLU A 253 7.25 8.49 4.68
CA GLU A 253 8.53 8.67 4.00
C GLU A 253 8.33 9.35 2.64
N TYR A 254 9.37 10.03 2.15
CA TYR A 254 9.36 10.77 0.89
C TYR A 254 8.35 11.93 0.87
N VAL A 255 7.99 12.48 2.03
CA VAL A 255 7.11 13.65 2.14
C VAL A 255 7.69 14.88 1.45
N GLU A 256 9.01 14.96 1.26
CA GLU A 256 9.63 16.02 0.46
C GLU A 256 9.12 16.03 -0.99
N TYR A 257 8.70 14.89 -1.52
CA TYR A 257 8.18 14.72 -2.87
C TYR A 257 6.64 14.66 -2.84
N GLY A 258 5.98 15.81 -2.71
CA GLY A 258 4.51 15.91 -2.79
C GLY A 258 3.80 16.44 -1.55
N SER A 259 4.53 16.98 -0.58
CA SER A 259 3.94 17.74 0.53
C SER A 259 3.22 19.00 0.07
N THR A 260 2.12 19.31 0.76
CA THR A 260 1.31 20.52 0.55
C THR A 260 1.71 21.63 1.53
N GLU A 261 1.34 22.87 1.23
CA GLU A 261 1.58 23.97 2.16
C GLU A 261 0.91 23.74 3.53
N LEU A 262 -0.26 23.10 3.54
CA LEU A 262 -0.96 22.74 4.78
C LEU A 262 -0.14 21.80 5.68
N VAL A 263 0.54 20.81 5.09
CA VAL A 263 1.40 19.88 5.84
C VAL A 263 2.63 20.62 6.37
N ARG A 264 3.23 21.52 5.59
CA ARG A 264 4.38 22.33 6.02
C ARG A 264 4.03 23.24 7.19
N GLU A 265 2.88 23.91 7.12
CA GLU A 265 2.38 24.77 8.20
C GLU A 265 2.04 23.97 9.46
N ALA A 266 1.51 22.75 9.34
CA ALA A 266 1.31 21.86 10.48
C ALA A 266 2.64 21.43 11.11
N CYS A 267 3.65 21.07 10.30
CA CYS A 267 4.99 20.76 10.79
C CYS A 267 5.61 21.96 11.52
N TYR A 268 5.50 23.17 10.96
CA TYR A 268 6.01 24.38 11.60
C TYR A 268 5.28 24.70 12.91
N ARG A 269 3.96 24.51 12.97
CA ARG A 269 3.18 24.69 14.20
C ARG A 269 3.61 23.73 15.31
N LEU A 270 3.77 22.44 14.98
CA LEU A 270 4.30 21.43 15.89
C LEU A 270 5.72 21.81 16.37
N PHE A 271 6.55 22.30 15.45
CA PHE A 271 7.90 22.76 15.78
C PHE A 271 7.87 23.94 16.76
N GLN A 272 7.03 24.96 16.52
CA GLN A 272 6.87 26.09 17.45
C GLN A 272 6.30 25.67 18.81
N GLN A 273 5.40 24.69 18.86
CA GLN A 273 4.87 24.17 20.11
C GLN A 273 5.96 23.51 20.96
N LYS A 274 6.86 22.75 20.33
CA LYS A 274 7.97 22.05 21.01
C LYS A 274 9.18 22.95 21.28
N HIS A 275 9.45 23.88 20.37
CA HIS A 275 10.63 24.75 20.37
C HIS A 275 10.24 26.21 20.07
N PRO A 276 9.55 26.90 21.00
CA PRO A 276 9.09 28.27 20.78
C PRO A 276 10.24 29.21 20.38
N GLY A 277 10.08 29.89 19.24
CA GLY A 277 11.05 30.87 18.74
C GLY A 277 12.41 30.30 18.33
N ALA A 278 12.55 28.97 18.19
CA ALA A 278 13.79 28.35 17.77
C ALA A 278 13.96 28.39 16.25
N ILE A 279 15.20 28.24 15.79
CA ILE A 279 15.56 28.04 14.39
C ILE A 279 15.83 26.55 14.19
N ALA A 280 15.13 25.93 13.25
CA ALA A 280 15.37 24.55 12.85
C ALA A 280 16.64 24.47 11.99
N VAL A 281 17.48 23.47 12.24
CA VAL A 281 18.67 23.14 11.42
C VAL A 281 18.73 21.64 11.16
N GLN A 282 19.43 21.23 10.11
CA GLN A 282 19.51 19.83 9.67
C GLN A 282 20.76 19.08 10.16
N SER A 283 21.75 19.80 10.70
CA SER A 283 22.99 19.17 11.19
C SER A 283 23.58 19.88 12.40
N GLN A 284 24.41 19.14 13.16
CA GLN A 284 25.16 19.68 14.29
C GLN A 284 26.19 20.73 13.85
N GLU A 285 26.73 20.59 12.64
CA GLU A 285 27.67 21.55 12.05
C GLU A 285 27.00 22.91 11.78
N GLU A 286 25.80 22.88 11.22
CA GLU A 286 24.98 24.06 10.99
C GLU A 286 24.62 24.74 12.31
N LEU A 287 24.18 23.96 13.31
CA LEU A 287 23.93 24.47 14.67
C LEU A 287 25.16 25.21 15.21
N ASN A 288 26.34 24.58 15.15
CA ASN A 288 27.58 25.18 15.66
C ASN A 288 27.94 26.47 14.92
N SER A 289 27.65 26.55 13.62
CA SER A 289 27.86 27.75 12.80
C SER A 289 26.93 28.89 13.23
N LEU A 290 25.63 28.63 13.38
CA LEU A 290 24.65 29.64 13.78
C LEU A 290 24.88 30.13 15.22
N VAL A 291 25.28 29.22 16.13
CA VAL A 291 25.68 29.59 17.50
C VAL A 291 26.90 30.51 17.49
N LYS A 292 27.90 30.27 16.63
CA LYS A 292 29.04 31.20 16.46
C LYS A 292 28.62 32.55 15.92
N GLN A 293 27.53 32.62 15.15
CA GLN A 293 26.94 33.85 14.63
C GLN A 293 26.00 34.56 15.62
N GLY A 294 25.87 34.04 16.85
CA GLY A 294 25.06 34.64 17.91
C GLY A 294 23.61 34.17 17.96
N MET A 295 23.22 33.19 17.15
CA MET A 295 21.89 32.57 17.21
C MET A 295 21.89 31.46 18.27
N THR A 296 21.28 31.73 19.42
CA THR A 296 21.34 30.83 20.58
C THR A 296 20.14 29.90 20.71
N ASN A 297 19.02 30.20 20.07
CA ASN A 297 17.82 29.35 20.08
C ASN A 297 17.72 28.54 18.77
N THR A 298 18.54 27.49 18.66
CA THR A 298 18.72 26.71 17.42
C THR A 298 18.62 25.23 17.75
N VAL A 299 17.83 24.46 16.99
CA VAL A 299 17.53 23.04 17.28
C VAL A 299 17.76 22.18 16.04
N VAL A 300 18.52 21.10 16.20
CA VAL A 300 18.70 20.08 15.15
C VAL A 300 17.45 19.21 15.07
N VAL A 301 16.88 19.09 13.87
CA VAL A 301 15.76 18.20 13.59
C VAL A 301 16.07 17.29 12.39
N ARG A 302 15.29 16.21 12.24
CA ARG A 302 15.50 15.23 11.16
C ARG A 302 15.27 15.85 9.77
N GLY A 303 16.00 15.37 8.75
CA GLY A 303 16.01 15.95 7.41
C GLY A 303 14.63 16.14 6.78
N ALA A 304 13.77 15.12 6.80
CA ALA A 304 12.42 15.21 6.24
C ALA A 304 11.57 16.26 6.96
N TYR A 305 11.59 16.26 8.29
CA TYR A 305 10.85 17.23 9.11
C TYR A 305 11.41 18.66 8.96
N TYR A 306 12.74 18.82 8.95
CA TYR A 306 13.42 20.07 8.65
C TYR A 306 12.95 20.63 7.31
N SER A 307 12.94 19.79 6.26
CA SER A 307 12.49 20.18 4.93
C SER A 307 11.06 20.71 4.94
N GLN A 308 10.16 20.13 5.73
CA GLN A 308 8.79 20.64 5.86
C GLN A 308 8.72 21.97 6.61
N VAL A 309 9.39 22.08 7.75
CA VAL A 309 9.39 23.30 8.58
C VAL A 309 10.02 24.47 7.81
N ALA A 310 11.23 24.28 7.28
CA ALA A 310 12.02 25.31 6.59
C ALA A 310 11.33 25.85 5.32
N ASN A 311 10.49 25.02 4.68
CA ASN A 311 9.79 25.43 3.47
C ASN A 311 8.43 26.08 3.72
N SER A 312 7.88 26.03 4.94
CA SER A 312 6.62 26.70 5.29
C SER A 312 6.71 28.22 5.13
N THR A 313 5.61 28.83 4.71
CA THR A 313 5.53 30.29 4.53
C THR A 313 5.70 31.01 5.86
N SER A 314 5.05 30.53 6.92
CA SER A 314 5.11 31.17 8.23
C SER A 314 6.51 31.10 8.85
N TYR A 315 7.24 29.98 8.68
CA TYR A 315 8.63 29.90 9.14
C TYR A 315 9.52 30.90 8.42
N LYS A 316 9.42 30.97 7.08
CA LYS A 316 10.19 31.92 6.26
C LYS A 316 9.96 33.37 6.67
N GLN A 317 8.71 33.73 7.00
CA GLN A 317 8.39 35.06 7.54
C GLN A 317 9.03 35.28 8.91
N GLN A 318 8.90 34.33 9.85
CA GLN A 318 9.48 34.44 11.19
C GLN A 318 11.00 34.61 11.12
N ILE A 319 11.72 33.77 10.38
CA ILE A 319 13.19 33.83 10.31
C ILE A 319 13.70 35.11 9.64
N SER A 320 12.93 35.72 8.75
CA SER A 320 13.30 37.01 8.13
C SER A 320 13.36 38.16 9.15
N HIS A 321 12.65 38.01 10.27
CA HIS A 321 12.67 38.95 11.39
C HIS A 321 13.66 38.55 12.49
N VAL A 322 14.31 37.39 12.39
CA VAL A 322 15.33 36.99 13.36
C VAL A 322 16.61 37.78 13.07
N VAL A 323 16.82 38.83 13.86
CA VAL A 323 18.04 39.63 13.81
C VAL A 323 19.17 38.83 14.43
N ALA A 324 20.24 38.59 13.66
CA ALA A 324 21.47 38.02 14.20
C ALA A 324 21.95 38.90 15.35
N ILE A 325 22.03 38.35 16.57
CA ILE A 325 22.59 39.07 17.71
C ILE A 325 24.06 39.30 17.38
N GLN A 326 24.46 40.57 17.23
CA GLN A 326 25.84 40.92 16.93
C GLN A 326 26.76 40.23 17.94
N THR A 327 27.71 39.44 17.43
CA THR A 327 28.67 38.75 18.31
C THR A 327 29.61 39.75 18.95
N PRO A 328 30.20 39.45 20.12
CA PRO A 328 31.17 40.36 20.74
C PRO A 328 32.34 40.65 19.80
N LYS A 329 32.76 39.66 19.01
CA LYS A 329 33.75 39.84 17.95
C LYS A 329 33.28 40.80 16.86
N ALA A 330 32.08 40.61 16.31
CA ALA A 330 31.55 41.48 15.27
C ALA A 330 31.40 42.94 15.76
N ALA A 331 30.97 43.13 17.02
CA ALA A 331 30.91 44.43 17.66
C ALA A 331 32.30 45.07 17.80
N LEU A 332 33.31 44.29 18.21
CA LEU A 332 34.69 44.76 18.30
C LEU A 332 35.30 45.06 16.92
N GLU A 333 35.00 44.26 15.90
CA GLU A 333 35.48 44.47 14.53
C GLU A 333 34.86 45.71 13.89
N GLU A 334 33.56 45.93 14.09
CA GLU A 334 32.87 47.15 13.67
C GLU A 334 33.45 48.38 14.39
N TRP A 335 33.54 48.33 15.72
CA TRP A 335 34.14 49.40 16.50
C TRP A 335 35.58 49.68 16.05
N TYR A 336 36.39 48.64 15.83
CA TYR A 336 37.76 48.80 15.37
C TYR A 336 37.82 49.44 13.99
N ARG A 337 36.95 49.04 13.05
CA ARG A 337 36.87 49.62 11.71
C ARG A 337 36.60 51.12 11.77
N ASP A 338 35.66 51.54 12.60
CA ASP A 338 35.25 52.94 12.73
C ASP A 338 36.28 53.81 13.46
N ASN A 339 37.01 53.21 14.40
CA ASN A 339 37.95 53.93 15.27
C ASN A 339 39.43 53.80 14.87
N LYS A 340 39.79 52.87 13.96
CA LYS A 340 41.18 52.60 13.57
C LYS A 340 41.93 53.85 13.09
N LYS A 341 41.25 54.77 12.40
CA LYS A 341 41.83 56.03 11.90
C LYS A 341 42.30 56.98 13.01
N TYR A 342 41.79 56.81 14.23
CA TYR A 342 42.16 57.61 15.40
C TYR A 342 43.20 56.92 16.30
N MET A 343 43.65 55.72 15.94
CA MET A 343 44.58 54.92 16.75
C MET A 343 46.03 55.04 16.28
N SER A 344 46.95 55.15 17.24
CA SER A 344 48.38 54.96 16.99
C SER A 344 48.71 53.46 16.83
N ARG A 345 49.91 53.15 16.31
CA ARG A 345 50.29 51.79 15.88
C ARG A 345 50.21 50.73 16.98
N LEU A 346 50.61 51.06 18.20
CA LEU A 346 50.66 50.11 19.34
C LEU A 346 49.26 49.71 19.84
N PRO A 347 48.33 50.65 20.13
CA PRO A 347 46.94 50.34 20.45
C PRO A 347 46.23 49.56 19.36
N ALA A 348 46.46 49.90 18.09
CA ALA A 348 45.85 49.18 16.96
C ALA A 348 46.28 47.71 16.88
N THR A 349 47.57 47.41 17.09
CA THR A 349 48.07 46.04 17.16
C THR A 349 47.50 45.29 18.37
N SER A 350 47.44 45.95 19.53
CA SER A 350 46.89 45.36 20.76
C SER A 350 45.39 45.04 20.63
N PHE A 351 44.63 45.92 19.96
CA PHE A 351 43.20 45.70 19.71
C PHE A 351 42.95 44.55 18.73
N LYS A 352 43.80 44.35 17.72
CA LYS A 352 43.72 43.17 16.84
C LYS A 352 43.90 41.86 17.61
N GLU A 353 44.80 41.82 18.59
CA GLU A 353 44.96 40.65 19.48
C GLU A 353 43.73 40.46 20.38
N LEU A 354 43.08 41.54 20.83
CA LEU A 354 41.80 41.46 21.55
C LEU A 354 40.69 40.86 20.67
N VAL A 355 40.55 41.31 19.42
CA VAL A 355 39.58 40.77 18.46
C VAL A 355 39.79 39.27 18.23
N LYS A 356 41.05 38.81 18.11
CA LYS A 356 41.35 37.37 18.03
C LYS A 356 40.92 36.61 19.28
N ARG A 357 41.16 37.16 20.47
CA ARG A 357 40.72 36.54 21.74
C ARG A 357 39.20 36.49 21.86
N ALA A 358 38.50 37.43 21.22
CA ALA A 358 37.04 37.47 21.20
C ALA A 358 36.40 36.36 20.34
N ASP A 359 37.17 35.58 19.57
CA ASP A 359 36.66 34.40 18.85
C ASP A 359 35.98 33.37 19.77
N CYS A 360 36.36 33.35 21.06
CA CYS A 360 35.79 32.43 22.05
C CYS A 360 34.70 33.08 22.92
N TRP A 361 34.37 34.36 22.71
CA TRP A 361 33.41 35.08 23.55
C TRP A 361 31.97 34.81 23.08
N ARG A 362 31.04 34.66 24.03
CA ARG A 362 29.63 34.39 23.76
C ARG A 362 28.75 35.52 24.30
N ASN A 363 27.65 35.81 23.61
CA ASN A 363 26.59 36.65 24.14
C ASN A 363 25.94 35.93 25.33
N LYS A 364 25.74 36.63 26.44
CA LYS A 364 25.14 36.07 27.66
C LYS A 364 23.63 35.98 27.55
#